data_AF-A0A7C9A297-F1
#
_entry.id   AF-A0A7C9A297-F1
#
_cell.length_a   1.000
_cell.length_b   1.000
_cell.length_c   1.000
_cell.angle_alpha   90.00
_cell.angle_beta   90.00
_cell.angle_gamma   90.00
#
_symmetry.space_group_name_H-M   'P 1'
#
loop_
_entity.id
_entity.type
_entity.pdbx_description
1 polymer ?
#
loop_
_entity_poly.entity_id
_entity_poly.type
_entity_poly.pdbx_seq_one_letter_code
_entity_poly.pdbx_strand_id
1 'polypeptide(L)'
;DGGDAGSADSQKVAVLISDEVAALQELALRGSWRTILEKVSQARSFSLLRYPHEHLIYLTFNAIALTKLRRFTEAMEDIEASVENLDSPSYRYEAFPHIYPNRKGSMVPFALRWI
;
A
#
# COMPACT_ATOMS: atom_id res chain seq x y z
N ASP A 1 17.59 -10.50 35.22
CA ASP A 1 16.31 -10.78 34.57
C ASP A 1 15.86 -9.51 33.86
N GLY A 2 16.13 -9.41 32.56
CA GLY A 2 15.99 -8.17 31.80
C GLY A 2 15.52 -8.51 30.40
N GLY A 3 14.22 -8.82 30.31
CA GLY A 3 13.55 -9.24 29.08
C GLY A 3 13.44 -8.11 28.08
N ASP A 4 14.04 -8.36 26.92
CA ASP A 4 13.88 -7.72 25.62
C ASP A 4 12.44 -7.23 25.33
N ALA A 5 12.18 -5.95 25.61
CA ALA A 5 10.97 -5.24 25.20
C ALA A 5 11.12 -4.55 23.83
N GLY A 6 12.27 -4.69 23.17
CA GLY A 6 12.58 -4.01 21.90
C GLY A 6 12.13 -4.78 20.66
N SER A 7 12.00 -6.11 20.76
CA SER A 7 11.71 -6.99 19.62
C SER A 7 10.25 -6.97 19.14
N ALA A 8 9.29 -6.83 20.07
CA ALA A 8 7.85 -6.88 19.75
C ALA A 8 7.36 -5.67 18.93
N ASP A 9 7.91 -4.48 19.17
CA ASP A 9 7.54 -3.27 18.43
C ASP A 9 8.04 -3.33 16.99
N SER A 10 9.29 -3.76 16.77
CA SER A 10 9.87 -3.95 15.43
C SER A 10 9.13 -5.01 14.61
N GLN A 11 8.68 -6.10 15.23
CA GLN A 11 7.84 -7.12 14.59
C GLN A 11 6.46 -6.57 14.20
N LYS A 12 5.92 -5.59 14.93
CA LYS A 12 4.62 -4.95 14.68
C LYS A 12 4.66 -3.86 13.60
N VAL A 13 5.83 -3.24 13.38
CA VAL A 13 6.04 -2.33 12.24
C VAL A 13 6.28 -3.12 10.94
N ALA A 14 6.95 -4.27 11.02
CA ALA A 14 7.15 -5.19 9.91
C ALA A 14 5.83 -5.74 9.34
N VAL A 15 4.77 -5.82 10.15
CA VAL A 15 3.43 -6.22 9.69
C VAL A 15 2.81 -5.27 8.65
N LEU A 16 3.32 -4.04 8.50
CA LEU A 16 2.70 -3.02 7.63
C LEU A 16 3.43 -2.74 6.32
N ILE A 17 4.67 -3.22 6.20
CA ILE A 17 5.41 -3.22 4.94
C ILE A 17 5.74 -4.67 4.67
N SER A 18 4.88 -5.35 3.92
CA SER A 18 5.15 -6.71 3.52
C SER A 18 6.39 -6.77 2.64
N ASP A 19 7.04 -7.94 2.59
CA ASP A 19 8.17 -8.18 1.67
C ASP A 19 7.81 -7.84 0.22
N GLU A 20 6.55 -8.00 -0.17
CA GLU A 20 6.04 -7.60 -1.48
C GLU A 20 6.06 -6.08 -1.69
N VAL A 21 5.72 -5.27 -0.68
CA VAL A 21 5.80 -3.81 -0.78
C VAL A 21 7.26 -3.37 -0.91
N ALA A 22 8.18 -4.00 -0.17
CA ALA A 22 9.61 -3.76 -0.31
C ALA A 22 10.09 -4.11 -1.74
N ALA A 23 9.66 -5.24 -2.29
CA ALA A 23 9.98 -5.63 -3.66
C ALA A 23 9.45 -4.62 -4.71
N LEU A 24 8.24 -4.09 -4.54
CA LEU A 24 7.70 -3.03 -5.41
C LEU A 24 8.53 -1.74 -5.33
N GLN A 25 8.98 -1.36 -4.12
CA GLN A 25 9.86 -0.21 -3.94
C GLN A 25 11.20 -0.40 -4.64
N GLU A 26 11.82 -1.57 -4.52
CA GLU A 26 13.08 -1.87 -5.23
C GLU A 26 12.91 -1.80 -6.75
N LEU A 27 11.82 -2.33 -7.29
CA LEU A 27 11.52 -2.22 -8.72
C LEU A 27 11.34 -0.76 -9.15
N ALA A 28 10.71 0.07 -8.31
CA ALA A 28 10.53 1.49 -8.59
C ALA A 28 11.88 2.23 -8.64
N LEU A 29 12.77 1.95 -7.68
CA LEU A 29 14.13 2.51 -7.65
C LEU A 29 14.94 2.13 -8.90
N ARG A 30 14.71 0.95 -9.48
CA ARG A 30 15.37 0.45 -10.69
C ARG A 30 14.69 0.92 -11.98
N GLY A 31 13.56 1.60 -11.90
CA GLY A 31 12.75 2.01 -13.05
C GLY A 31 12.02 0.86 -13.76
N SER A 32 11.82 -0.27 -13.08
CA SER A 32 11.14 -1.47 -13.62
C SER A 32 9.62 -1.33 -13.60
N TRP A 33 9.10 -0.26 -14.22
CA TRP A 33 7.67 0.13 -14.13
C TRP A 33 6.72 -0.91 -14.73
N ARG A 34 7.10 -1.58 -15.83
CA ARG A 34 6.27 -2.64 -16.44
C ARG A 34 6.08 -3.82 -15.50
N THR A 35 7.15 -4.25 -14.84
CA THR A 35 7.12 -5.33 -13.85
C THR A 35 6.28 -4.97 -12.62
N ILE A 36 6.27 -3.70 -12.21
CA ILE A 36 5.35 -3.22 -11.17
C ILE A 36 3.89 -3.42 -11.60
N LEU A 37 3.52 -3.03 -12.82
CA LEU A 37 2.16 -3.22 -13.32
C LEU A 37 1.75 -4.69 -13.36
N GLU A 38 2.65 -5.57 -13.79
CA GLU A 38 2.40 -7.03 -13.80
C GLU A 38 2.15 -7.56 -12.37
N LYS A 39 3.00 -7.18 -11.41
CA LYS A 39 2.84 -7.58 -10.00
C LYS A 39 1.55 -7.04 -9.39
N VAL A 40 1.20 -5.79 -9.67
CA VAL A 40 -0.05 -5.20 -9.19
C VAL A 40 -1.25 -5.93 -9.78
N SER A 41 -1.25 -6.18 -11.09
CA SER A 41 -2.31 -6.92 -11.76
C SER A 41 -2.49 -8.32 -11.17
N GLN A 42 -1.40 -9.07 -10.97
CA GLN A 42 -1.43 -10.39 -10.35
C GLN A 42 -1.99 -10.34 -8.92
N ALA A 43 -1.51 -9.42 -8.09
CA ALA A 43 -1.98 -9.31 -6.70
C ALA A 43 -3.48 -9.00 -6.61
N ARG A 44 -4.00 -8.16 -7.51
CA ARG A 44 -5.44 -7.86 -7.62
C ARG A 44 -6.23 -9.08 -8.12
N SER A 45 -5.78 -9.74 -9.20
CA SER A 45 -6.45 -10.89 -9.80
C SER A 45 -6.52 -12.12 -8.89
N PHE A 46 -5.49 -12.35 -8.08
CA PHE A 46 -5.45 -13.45 -7.10
C PHE A 46 -6.02 -13.07 -5.73
N SER A 47 -6.61 -11.87 -5.59
CA SER A 47 -7.15 -11.35 -4.32
C SER A 47 -6.17 -11.47 -3.15
N LEU A 48 -4.89 -11.19 -3.41
CA LEU A 48 -3.83 -11.28 -2.39
C LEU A 48 -3.84 -10.10 -1.42
N LEU A 49 -4.49 -8.99 -1.81
CA LEU A 49 -4.67 -7.80 -1.01
C LEU A 49 -5.83 -8.05 -0.03
N ARG A 50 -5.50 -8.13 1.26
CA ARG A 50 -6.44 -8.48 2.34
C ARG A 50 -6.81 -7.28 3.18
N TYR A 51 -5.95 -6.26 3.20
CA TYR A 51 -6.08 -5.13 4.08
C TYR A 51 -6.23 -3.80 3.33
N PRO A 52 -7.05 -2.85 3.85
CA PRO A 52 -7.26 -1.56 3.19
C PRO A 52 -5.97 -0.80 2.84
N HIS A 53 -4.96 -0.85 3.72
CA HIS A 53 -3.67 -0.20 3.45
C HIS A 53 -2.91 -0.83 2.28
N GLU A 54 -3.03 -2.16 2.07
CA GLU A 54 -2.40 -2.85 0.93
C GLU A 54 -3.01 -2.41 -0.38
N HIS A 55 -4.35 -2.30 -0.45
CA HIS A 55 -5.05 -1.79 -1.62
C HIS A 55 -4.57 -0.38 -1.99
N LEU A 56 -4.44 0.52 -1.00
CA LEU A 56 -3.94 1.87 -1.22
C LEU A 56 -2.48 1.90 -1.69
N ILE A 57 -1.61 1.07 -1.10
CA ILE A 57 -0.21 0.98 -1.51
C ILE A 57 -0.09 0.48 -2.96
N TYR A 58 -0.82 -0.58 -3.31
CA TYR A 58 -0.80 -1.13 -4.67
C TYR A 58 -1.40 -0.19 -5.70
N LEU A 59 -2.46 0.54 -5.35
CA LEU A 59 -2.99 1.64 -6.16
C LEU A 59 -1.93 2.70 -6.42
N THR A 60 -1.19 3.11 -5.39
CA THR A 60 -0.12 4.10 -5.48
C THR A 60 0.97 3.66 -6.45
N PHE A 61 1.47 2.42 -6.32
CA PHE A 61 2.46 1.87 -7.24
C PHE A 61 1.94 1.75 -8.67
N ASN A 62 0.67 1.39 -8.86
CA ASN A 62 0.04 1.34 -10.19
C ASN A 62 0.02 2.71 -10.85
N ALA A 63 -0.47 3.73 -10.13
CA ALA A 63 -0.56 5.10 -10.62
C ALA A 63 0.82 5.67 -10.98
N ILE A 64 1.84 5.44 -10.14
CA ILE A 64 3.21 5.88 -10.42
C ILE A 64 3.75 5.16 -11.65
N ALA A 65 3.61 3.84 -11.74
CA ALA A 65 4.14 3.06 -12.86
C ALA A 65 3.49 3.47 -14.19
N LEU A 66 2.16 3.67 -14.22
CA LEU A 66 1.46 4.20 -15.40
C LEU A 66 1.95 5.60 -15.77
N THR A 67 2.07 6.49 -14.79
CA THR A 67 2.58 7.87 -14.98
C THR A 67 4.01 7.86 -15.55
N LYS A 68 4.91 7.04 -15.00
CA LYS A 68 6.30 6.91 -15.49
C LYS A 68 6.39 6.32 -16.90
N LEU A 69 5.40 5.52 -17.29
CA LEU A 69 5.25 5.01 -18.66
C LEU A 69 4.45 5.94 -19.58
N ARG A 70 4.12 7.16 -19.13
CA ARG A 70 3.34 8.18 -19.85
C ARG A 70 1.91 7.75 -20.20
N ARG A 71 1.35 6.81 -19.45
CA ARG A 71 -0.04 6.31 -19.57
C ARG A 71 -0.95 7.07 -18.59
N PHE A 72 -1.02 8.39 -18.75
CA PHE A 72 -1.65 9.28 -17.76
C PHE A 72 -3.17 9.05 -17.64
N THR A 73 -3.86 8.84 -18.76
CA THR A 73 -5.31 8.58 -18.75
C THR A 73 -5.64 7.35 -17.92
N GLU A 74 -4.92 6.26 -18.13
CA GLU A 74 -5.12 5.02 -17.39
C GLU A 74 -4.80 5.18 -15.89
N ALA A 75 -3.82 6.02 -15.56
CA ALA A 75 -3.50 6.33 -14.16
C ALA A 75 -4.66 7.08 -13.48
N MET A 76 -5.27 8.04 -14.17
CA MET A 76 -6.42 8.78 -13.64
C MET A 76 -7.64 7.87 -13.51
N GLU A 77 -7.95 7.08 -14.54
CA GLU A 77 -9.08 6.14 -14.53
C GLU A 77 -8.95 5.11 -13.38
N ASP A 78 -7.76 4.57 -13.11
CA ASP A 78 -7.55 3.64 -11.99
C ASP A 78 -7.74 4.32 -10.63
N ILE A 79 -7.31 5.59 -10.49
CA ILE A 79 -7.50 6.37 -9.26
C ILE A 79 -9.00 6.65 -9.05
N GLU A 80 -9.70 7.15 -10.06
CA GLU A 80 -11.13 7.47 -9.98
C GLU A 80 -11.97 6.22 -9.68
N ALA A 81 -11.64 5.08 -10.29
CA ALA A 81 -12.33 3.82 -10.03
C ALA A 81 -12.06 3.24 -8.63
N SER A 82 -10.89 3.51 -8.05
CA SER A 82 -10.47 2.93 -6.77
C SER A 82 -10.72 3.84 -5.57
N VAL A 83 -10.84 5.15 -5.80
CA VAL A 83 -10.92 6.18 -4.76
C VAL A 83 -12.14 7.05 -4.97
N GLU A 84 -13.27 6.67 -4.38
CA GLU A 84 -14.45 7.53 -4.36
C GLU A 84 -14.28 8.70 -3.38
N ASN A 85 -13.82 8.42 -2.14
CA ASN A 85 -13.66 9.43 -1.10
C ASN A 85 -12.51 9.09 -0.13
N LEU A 86 -11.40 9.82 -0.20
CA LEU A 86 -10.22 9.62 0.67
C LEU A 86 -10.49 9.91 2.16
N ASP A 87 -11.51 10.70 2.48
CA ASP A 87 -11.92 11.00 3.85
C ASP A 87 -12.89 9.96 4.43
N SER A 88 -13.21 8.92 3.65
CA SER A 88 -14.08 7.85 4.10
C SER A 88 -13.56 7.20 5.40
N PRO A 89 -14.45 6.91 6.38
CA PRO A 89 -14.11 6.14 7.57
C PRO A 89 -13.43 4.79 7.27
N SER A 90 -13.67 4.22 6.07
CA SER A 90 -13.04 2.97 5.61
C SER A 90 -11.52 3.08 5.45
N TYR A 91 -10.96 4.29 5.41
CA TYR A 91 -9.52 4.52 5.37
C TYR A 91 -8.92 4.87 6.73
N ARG A 92 -9.69 4.82 7.81
CA ARG A 92 -9.20 5.07 9.17
C ARG A 92 -8.75 3.78 9.85
N TYR A 93 -7.62 3.81 10.55
CA TYR A 93 -7.15 2.67 11.34
C TYR A 93 -8.20 2.21 12.36
N GLU A 94 -8.94 3.17 12.92
CA GLU A 94 -9.99 2.95 13.91
C GLU A 94 -11.16 2.10 13.41
N ALA A 95 -11.37 2.01 12.08
CA ALA A 95 -12.41 1.16 11.50
C ALA A 95 -12.03 -0.34 11.53
N PHE A 96 -10.75 -0.68 11.77
CA PHE A 96 -10.24 -2.05 11.79
C PHE A 96 -9.41 -2.31 13.06
N PRO A 97 -10.01 -2.21 14.26
CA PRO A 97 -9.27 -2.30 15.53
C PRO A 97 -8.64 -3.68 15.78
N HIS A 98 -9.19 -4.73 15.16
CA HIS A 98 -8.66 -6.09 15.20
C HIS A 98 -7.41 -6.28 14.34
N ILE A 99 -7.22 -5.44 13.31
CA ILE A 99 -6.08 -5.48 12.39
C ILE A 99 -4.99 -4.50 12.84
N TYR A 100 -5.39 -3.30 13.28
CA TYR A 100 -4.48 -2.24 13.69
C TYR A 100 -4.69 -1.82 15.15
N PRO A 101 -4.36 -2.70 16.13
CA PRO A 101 -4.52 -2.37 17.53
C PRO A 101 -3.64 -1.18 17.92
N ASN A 102 -4.22 -0.21 18.62
CA ASN A 102 -3.59 1.02 19.11
C ASN A 102 -3.16 2.03 18.02
N ARG A 103 -3.66 1.90 16.78
CA ARG A 103 -3.44 2.92 15.73
C ARG A 103 -4.63 3.85 15.58
N LYS A 104 -4.35 5.09 15.21
CA LYS A 104 -5.36 6.15 15.01
C LYS A 104 -5.00 6.98 13.78
N GLY A 105 -6.01 7.53 13.12
CA GLY A 105 -5.84 8.41 11.97
C GLY A 105 -6.04 7.71 10.62
N SER A 106 -5.77 8.44 9.54
CA SER A 106 -5.95 7.95 8.17
C SER A 106 -4.79 7.08 7.71
N MET A 107 -5.10 6.00 7.01
CA MET A 107 -4.15 5.16 6.28
C MET A 107 -3.64 5.86 5.01
N VAL A 108 -4.39 6.83 4.48
CA VAL A 108 -4.11 7.48 3.19
C VAL A 108 -2.72 8.12 3.13
N PRO A 109 -2.28 9.00 4.06
CA PRO A 109 -0.97 9.63 3.96
C PRO A 109 0.19 8.61 4.01
N PHE A 110 0.02 7.52 4.75
CA PHE A 110 1.03 6.47 4.83
C PHE A 110 1.09 5.65 3.54
N ALA A 111 -0.06 5.28 2.99
CA ALA A 111 -0.11 4.47 1.78
C ALA A 111 0.36 5.26 0.54
N LEU A 112 0.06 6.56 0.48
CA LEU A 112 0.43 7.45 -0.61
C LEU A 112 1.87 8.01 -0.50
N ARG A 113 2.64 7.66 0.55
CA ARG A 113 3.99 8.21 0.78
C ARG A 113 5.00 7.99 -0.36
N TRP A 114 4.63 7.17 -1.33
CA TRP A 114 5.47 6.76 -2.44
C TRP A 114 5.26 7.59 -3.71
N ILE A 115 4.24 8.45 -3.74
CA ILE A 115 4.06 9.50 -4.76
C ILE A 115 5.03 10.65 -4.48
#